data_AF-A0A1F3YHP1-F1
#
_entry.id   AF-A0A1F3YHP1-F1
#
_cell.length_a   1.000
_cell.length_b   1.000
_cell.length_c   1.000
_cell.angle_alpha   90.00
_cell.angle_beta   90.00
_cell.angle_gamma   90.00
#
_symmetry.space_group_name_H-M   'P 1'
#
loop_
_entity.id
_entity.type
_entity.pdbx_description
1 polymer ?
#
loop_
_entity_poly.entity_id
_entity_poly.type
_entity_poly.pdbx_seq_one_letter_code
_entity_poly.pdbx_strand_id
1 'polypeptide(L)'
;MSQALFISDLHLSGERPDANQQFFSFLRGEASRAQALYVLGDLFEYWAGDDELQDTTGDPLAAEVAQGFRRLADAGVTVHVMHGNRDFLIGEGFFAASGARFLDDPSVIRFAGQPVALMHGDTLCTDDRDYQAWRRTARSAAWQREFLARPLGARHEAILGLRAKSKEVIAAKPAEIMDVNADAVRDAFRQHGVRRLIHGHTHRPARHDVEVDGARCERWV
;
A
#
# COMPACT_ATOMS: atom_id res chain seq x y z
N MET A 1 18.24 0.57 -20.31
CA MET A 1 17.11 1.44 -19.90
C MET A 1 16.90 1.20 -18.42
N SER A 2 16.72 2.24 -17.61
CA SER A 2 16.45 2.03 -16.20
C SER A 2 14.99 1.63 -15.98
N GLN A 3 14.77 0.56 -15.21
CA GLN A 3 13.45 -0.03 -14.98
C GLN A 3 12.98 0.34 -13.57
N ALA A 4 11.76 0.88 -13.44
CA ALA A 4 11.06 1.01 -12.17
C ALA A 4 9.91 0.01 -12.13
N LEU A 5 9.78 -0.70 -11.02
CA LEU A 5 8.71 -1.66 -10.79
C LEU A 5 7.70 -1.08 -9.80
N PHE A 6 6.43 -1.36 -10.02
CA PHE A 6 5.32 -0.95 -9.16
C PHE A 6 4.52 -2.18 -8.78
N ILE A 7 4.30 -2.39 -7.49
CA ILE A 7 3.49 -3.47 -6.93
C ILE A 7 2.61 -2.90 -5.81
N SER A 8 1.50 -3.56 -5.50
CA SER A 8 0.62 -3.23 -4.37
C SER A 8 -0.21 -4.46 -4.02
N ASP A 9 -0.98 -4.38 -2.94
CA ASP A 9 -2.06 -5.34 -2.65
C ASP A 9 -1.58 -6.81 -2.64
N LEU A 10 -0.39 -7.03 -2.07
CA LEU A 10 0.16 -8.37 -1.92
C LEU A 10 -0.58 -9.15 -0.84
N HIS A 11 -1.00 -8.45 0.23
CA HIS A 11 -1.64 -9.03 1.40
C HIS A 11 -0.87 -10.24 1.93
N LEU A 12 0.44 -10.03 2.15
CA LEU A 12 1.34 -11.05 2.68
C LEU A 12 0.85 -11.50 4.06
N SER A 13 0.73 -12.81 4.26
CA SER A 13 0.33 -13.43 5.52
C SER A 13 0.76 -14.89 5.60
N GLY A 14 0.97 -15.42 6.81
CA GLY A 14 1.26 -16.84 7.03
C GLY A 14 0.16 -17.80 6.53
N GLU A 15 -1.06 -17.29 6.30
CA GLU A 15 -2.18 -18.06 5.72
C GLU A 15 -2.03 -18.25 4.20
N ARG A 16 -1.09 -17.55 3.53
CA ARG A 16 -0.92 -17.56 2.07
C ARG A 16 0.54 -17.85 1.65
N PRO A 17 1.12 -19.01 2.04
CA PRO A 17 2.53 -19.31 1.83
C PRO A 17 2.94 -19.29 0.35
N ASP A 18 2.07 -19.72 -0.56
CA ASP A 18 2.36 -19.73 -2.00
C ASP A 18 2.51 -18.31 -2.57
N ALA A 19 1.67 -17.37 -2.13
CA ALA A 19 1.75 -15.97 -2.54
C ALA A 19 3.03 -15.32 -1.97
N ASN A 20 3.37 -15.62 -0.73
CA ASN A 20 4.61 -15.16 -0.11
C ASN A 20 5.84 -15.68 -0.88
N GLN A 21 5.83 -16.95 -1.28
CA GLN A 21 6.93 -17.54 -2.05
C GLN A 21 7.11 -16.87 -3.43
N GLN A 22 6.01 -16.53 -4.10
CA GLN A 22 6.05 -15.77 -5.37
C GLN A 22 6.66 -14.39 -5.16
N PHE A 23 6.23 -13.67 -4.11
CA PHE A 23 6.81 -12.38 -3.75
C PHE A 23 8.32 -12.47 -3.48
N PHE A 24 8.77 -13.43 -2.67
CA PHE A 24 10.20 -13.58 -2.40
C PHE A 24 11.00 -14.01 -3.63
N SER A 25 10.40 -14.78 -4.53
CA SER A 25 11.03 -15.15 -5.81
C SER A 25 11.14 -13.94 -6.74
N PHE A 26 10.12 -13.08 -6.77
CA PHE A 26 10.16 -11.78 -7.45
C PHE A 26 11.28 -10.88 -6.90
N LEU A 27 11.42 -10.78 -5.57
CA LEU A 27 12.50 -10.00 -4.95
C LEU A 27 13.89 -10.50 -5.36
N ARG A 28 14.11 -11.82 -5.36
CA ARG A 28 15.39 -12.43 -5.78
C ARG A 28 15.64 -12.38 -7.29
N GLY A 29 14.59 -12.16 -8.09
CA GLY A 29 14.61 -12.28 -9.54
C GLY A 29 14.57 -10.94 -10.24
N GLU A 30 13.37 -10.46 -10.53
CA GLU A 30 13.15 -9.26 -11.33
C GLU A 30 13.51 -7.99 -10.55
N ALA A 31 13.09 -7.90 -9.29
CA ALA A 31 13.30 -6.69 -8.48
C ALA A 31 14.79 -6.39 -8.23
N SER A 32 15.63 -7.42 -8.11
CA SER A 32 17.07 -7.26 -7.90
C SER A 32 17.81 -6.68 -9.10
N ARG A 33 17.14 -6.53 -10.25
CA ARG A 33 17.70 -5.95 -11.49
C ARG A 33 17.10 -4.59 -11.82
N ALA A 34 16.08 -4.15 -11.06
CA ALA A 34 15.44 -2.87 -11.24
C ALA A 34 16.28 -1.73 -10.65
N GLN A 35 16.05 -0.51 -11.11
CA GLN A 35 16.59 0.69 -10.47
C GLN A 35 15.83 1.02 -9.19
N ALA A 36 14.51 0.86 -9.23
CA ALA A 36 13.63 1.16 -8.11
C ALA A 36 12.43 0.20 -8.06
N LEU A 37 11.99 -0.09 -6.85
CA LEU A 37 10.76 -0.81 -6.53
C LEU A 37 9.85 0.10 -5.72
N TYR A 38 8.64 0.33 -6.20
CA TYR A 38 7.59 1.08 -5.52
C TYR A 38 6.51 0.12 -5.05
N VAL A 39 6.28 0.07 -3.75
CA VAL A 39 5.20 -0.70 -3.11
C VAL A 39 4.09 0.28 -2.71
N LEU A 40 2.96 0.24 -3.40
CA LEU A 40 1.86 1.21 -3.27
C LEU A 40 0.78 0.76 -2.25
N GLY A 41 1.23 0.38 -1.06
CA GLY A 41 0.35 -0.03 0.04
C GLY A 41 -0.16 -1.46 -0.01
N ASP A 42 -0.72 -1.90 1.11
CA ASP A 42 -1.27 -3.25 1.33
C ASP A 42 -0.25 -4.36 1.02
N LEU A 43 0.99 -4.13 1.47
CA LEU A 43 2.08 -5.11 1.46
C LEU A 43 1.72 -6.29 2.36
N PHE A 44 1.21 -6.01 3.56
CA PHE A 44 0.78 -7.02 4.52
C PHE A 44 -0.75 -7.10 4.59
N GLU A 45 -1.29 -8.28 4.88
CA GLU A 45 -2.73 -8.45 5.13
C GLU A 45 -3.20 -7.62 6.35
N TYR A 46 -2.29 -7.34 7.28
CA TYR A 46 -2.41 -6.38 8.37
C TYR A 46 -1.03 -6.04 8.95
N TRP A 47 -0.92 -4.89 9.64
CA TRP A 47 0.25 -4.52 10.44
C TRP A 47 -0.18 -3.99 11.80
N ALA A 48 0.22 -4.65 12.90
CA ALA A 48 -0.13 -4.20 14.24
C ALA A 48 0.85 -3.13 14.80
N GLY A 49 2.05 -3.01 14.23
CA GLY A 49 3.10 -2.08 14.66
C GLY A 49 4.49 -2.66 14.47
N ASP A 50 5.53 -1.84 14.52
CA ASP A 50 6.90 -2.30 14.18
C ASP A 50 7.50 -3.32 15.16
N ASP A 51 6.92 -3.47 16.35
CA ASP A 51 7.29 -4.53 17.28
C ASP A 51 6.91 -5.94 16.77
N GLU A 52 6.12 -6.06 15.68
CA GLU A 52 5.96 -7.29 14.89
C GLU A 52 7.32 -7.83 14.38
N LEU A 53 8.31 -6.94 14.14
CA LEU A 53 9.65 -7.35 13.67
C LEU A 53 10.42 -8.16 14.72
N GLN A 54 10.03 -8.05 15.99
CA GLN A 54 10.69 -8.70 17.12
C GLN A 54 9.86 -9.86 17.67
N ASP A 55 8.65 -10.09 17.16
CA ASP A 55 7.79 -11.16 17.63
C ASP A 55 8.34 -12.52 17.17
N THR A 56 8.89 -13.28 18.11
CA THR A 56 9.37 -14.65 17.89
C THR A 56 8.30 -15.71 18.15
N THR A 57 7.11 -15.29 18.58
CA THR A 57 5.99 -16.18 18.93
C THR A 57 4.93 -16.25 17.83
N GLY A 58 4.92 -15.26 16.94
CA GLY A 58 4.04 -15.14 15.77
C GLY A 58 4.68 -15.52 14.43
N ASP A 59 4.15 -14.95 13.36
CA ASP A 59 4.57 -15.18 11.97
C ASP A 59 5.88 -14.41 11.65
N PRO A 60 6.98 -15.08 11.24
CA PRO A 60 8.25 -14.41 10.96
C PRO A 60 8.22 -13.52 9.71
N LEU A 61 7.12 -13.52 8.95
CA LEU A 61 6.98 -12.85 7.66
C LEU A 61 7.36 -11.37 7.69
N ALA A 62 7.02 -10.63 8.75
CA ALA A 62 7.40 -9.22 8.91
C ALA A 62 8.93 -9.02 8.80
N ALA A 63 9.68 -9.82 9.56
CA ALA A 63 11.14 -9.77 9.55
C ALA A 63 11.73 -10.29 8.22
N GLU A 64 11.14 -11.35 7.63
CA GLU A 64 11.58 -11.89 6.34
C GLU A 64 11.41 -10.90 5.19
N VAL A 65 10.28 -10.18 5.16
CA VAL A 65 10.00 -9.12 4.18
C VAL A 65 10.97 -7.96 4.35
N ALA A 66 11.19 -7.50 5.59
CA ALA A 66 12.17 -6.45 5.87
C ALA A 66 13.57 -6.85 5.39
N GLN A 67 14.01 -8.08 5.67
CA GLN A 67 15.29 -8.60 5.18
C GLN A 67 15.33 -8.73 3.65
N GLY A 68 14.22 -9.08 3.01
CA GLY A 68 14.09 -9.12 1.56
C GLY A 68 14.35 -7.77 0.91
N PHE A 69 13.70 -6.73 1.42
CA PHE A 69 13.94 -5.35 0.99
C PHE A 69 15.35 -4.88 1.35
N ARG A 70 15.89 -5.27 2.50
CA ARG A 70 17.25 -4.90 2.89
C ARG A 70 18.28 -5.41 1.90
N ARG A 71 18.15 -6.66 1.45
CA ARG A 71 19.02 -7.24 0.41
C ARG A 71 18.94 -6.47 -0.92
N LEU A 72 17.74 -5.99 -1.29
CA LEU A 72 17.57 -5.15 -2.47
C LEU A 72 18.27 -3.79 -2.31
N ALA A 73 18.06 -3.13 -1.17
CA ALA A 73 18.68 -1.85 -0.85
C ALA A 73 20.21 -1.95 -0.83
N ASP A 74 20.76 -2.98 -0.19
CA ASP A 74 22.20 -3.25 -0.14
C ASP A 74 22.79 -3.56 -1.54
N ALA A 75 21.97 -4.12 -2.45
CA ALA A 75 22.33 -4.34 -3.86
C ALA A 75 22.17 -3.08 -4.75
N GLY A 76 21.76 -1.94 -4.18
CA GLY A 76 21.62 -0.66 -4.88
C GLY A 76 20.24 -0.39 -5.47
N VAL A 77 19.25 -1.26 -5.25
CA VAL A 77 17.86 -1.02 -5.67
C VAL A 77 17.19 -0.06 -4.69
N THR A 78 16.61 1.04 -5.19
CA THR A 78 15.86 1.95 -4.31
C THR A 78 14.47 1.40 -4.05
N VAL A 79 14.19 0.97 -2.82
CA VAL A 79 12.87 0.49 -2.42
C VAL A 79 12.08 1.63 -1.78
N HIS A 80 10.88 1.89 -2.29
CA HIS A 80 9.92 2.84 -1.76
C HIS A 80 8.67 2.10 -1.28
N VAL A 81 8.20 2.39 -0.07
CA VAL A 81 6.97 1.78 0.48
C VAL A 81 6.03 2.89 0.92
N MET A 82 4.82 2.85 0.37
CA MET A 82 3.68 3.68 0.72
C MET A 82 2.74 2.89 1.64
N HIS A 83 2.06 3.57 2.53
CA HIS A 83 1.02 2.96 3.37
C HIS A 83 -0.27 2.68 2.59
N GLY A 84 -0.80 1.47 2.74
CA GLY A 84 -2.14 1.11 2.32
C GLY A 84 -3.18 1.32 3.42
N ASN A 85 -4.34 0.70 3.28
CA ASN A 85 -5.38 0.73 4.31
C ASN A 85 -5.22 -0.38 5.36
N ARG A 86 -4.34 -1.35 5.15
CA ARG A 86 -4.10 -2.47 6.07
C ARG A 86 -2.82 -2.33 6.89
N ASP A 87 -1.87 -1.57 6.37
CA ASP A 87 -0.50 -1.49 6.88
C ASP A 87 -0.05 -0.04 7.15
N PHE A 88 -1.00 0.87 7.38
CA PHE A 88 -0.74 2.27 7.70
C PHE A 88 -0.03 2.53 9.04
N LEU A 89 0.16 1.49 9.84
CA LEU A 89 0.90 1.53 11.11
C LEU A 89 2.38 1.14 10.94
N ILE A 90 2.83 0.85 9.71
CA ILE A 90 4.26 0.70 9.41
C ILE A 90 4.98 1.98 9.86
N GLY A 91 6.02 1.83 10.66
CA GLY A 91 6.75 2.93 11.27
C GLY A 91 8.23 2.95 10.89
N GLU A 92 8.97 3.83 11.56
CA GLU A 92 10.40 4.04 11.35
C GLU A 92 11.25 2.78 11.58
N GLY A 93 10.81 1.88 12.47
CA GLY A 93 11.50 0.62 12.75
C GLY A 93 11.51 -0.30 11.53
N PHE A 94 10.39 -0.40 10.82
CA PHE A 94 10.33 -1.15 9.56
C PHE A 94 11.21 -0.53 8.48
N PHE A 95 11.17 0.79 8.30
CA PHE A 95 12.02 1.48 7.33
C PHE A 95 13.51 1.33 7.64
N ALA A 96 13.89 1.40 8.92
CA ALA A 96 15.26 1.19 9.36
C ALA A 96 15.74 -0.26 9.14
N ALA A 97 14.90 -1.25 9.47
CA ALA A 97 15.22 -2.66 9.30
C ALA A 97 15.32 -3.06 7.83
N SER A 98 14.40 -2.55 7.01
CA SER A 98 14.28 -2.90 5.59
C SER A 98 15.20 -2.09 4.66
N GLY A 99 15.70 -0.93 5.09
CA GLY A 99 16.38 0.02 4.20
C GLY A 99 15.46 0.65 3.14
N ALA A 100 14.15 0.39 3.20
CA ALA A 100 13.17 1.04 2.34
C ALA A 100 12.97 2.50 2.74
N ARG A 101 12.54 3.31 1.78
CA ARG A 101 12.19 4.72 1.99
C ARG A 101 10.68 4.84 2.09
N PHE A 102 10.22 5.57 3.10
CA PHE A 102 8.82 5.96 3.17
C PHE A 102 8.42 6.79 1.94
N LEU A 103 7.21 6.54 1.44
CA LEU A 103 6.61 7.25 0.32
C LEU A 103 5.23 7.76 0.75
N ASP A 104 5.04 9.08 0.73
CA ASP A 104 3.76 9.71 1.09
C ASP A 104 2.64 9.28 0.14
N ASP A 105 1.43 9.13 0.66
CA ASP A 105 0.20 8.97 -0.14
C ASP A 105 -0.60 10.29 -0.11
N PRO A 106 -0.68 11.04 -1.22
CA PRO A 106 -0.09 10.81 -2.55
C PRO A 106 1.38 11.28 -2.67
N SER A 107 2.11 10.75 -3.67
CA SER A 107 3.46 11.21 -4.06
C SER A 107 3.56 11.44 -5.56
N VAL A 108 4.30 12.47 -5.99
CA VAL A 108 4.60 12.72 -7.42
C VAL A 108 6.06 12.42 -7.72
N ILE A 109 6.31 11.43 -8.59
CA ILE A 109 7.65 11.07 -9.05
C ILE A 109 7.87 11.53 -10.49
N ARG A 110 9.14 11.61 -10.92
CA ARG A 110 9.51 11.78 -12.32
C ARG A 110 9.95 10.46 -12.92
N PHE A 111 9.22 9.97 -13.92
CA PHE A 111 9.57 8.77 -14.67
C PHE A 111 9.67 9.09 -16.16
N ALA A 112 10.81 8.78 -16.79
CA ALA A 112 11.09 9.12 -18.19
C ALA A 112 10.82 10.60 -18.55
N GLY A 113 11.12 11.52 -17.62
CA GLY A 113 10.90 12.96 -17.77
C GLY A 113 9.46 13.44 -17.52
N GLN A 114 8.50 12.53 -17.33
CA GLN A 114 7.10 12.87 -17.07
C GLN A 114 6.76 12.76 -15.58
N PRO A 115 5.94 13.67 -15.04
CA PRO A 115 5.44 13.54 -13.67
C PRO A 115 4.33 12.47 -13.61
N VAL A 116 4.42 11.61 -12.59
CA VAL A 116 3.48 10.51 -12.34
C VAL A 116 3.05 10.57 -10.89
N ALA A 117 1.74 10.63 -10.64
CA ALA A 117 1.21 10.50 -9.29
C ALA A 117 1.14 9.02 -8.89
N LEU A 118 1.58 8.73 -7.67
CA LEU A 118 1.48 7.44 -7.01
C LEU A 118 0.56 7.59 -5.81
N MET A 119 -0.37 6.66 -5.67
CA MET A 119 -1.34 6.63 -4.58
C MET A 119 -1.57 5.18 -4.18
N HIS A 120 -2.04 4.93 -2.96
CA HIS A 120 -2.58 3.60 -2.67
C HIS A 120 -3.92 3.42 -3.42
N GLY A 121 -4.77 4.44 -3.41
CA GLY A 121 -6.01 4.51 -4.21
C GLY A 121 -7.29 4.52 -3.37
N ASP A 122 -7.21 4.15 -2.09
CA ASP A 122 -8.34 4.17 -1.16
C ASP A 122 -8.93 5.57 -0.94
N THR A 123 -8.13 6.62 -1.11
CA THR A 123 -8.58 8.03 -1.09
C THR A 123 -9.43 8.42 -2.29
N LEU A 124 -9.39 7.66 -3.38
CA LEU A 124 -10.19 7.89 -4.58
C LEU A 124 -11.60 7.28 -4.48
N CYS A 125 -11.82 6.35 -3.54
CA CYS A 125 -13.11 5.71 -3.28
C CYS A 125 -14.01 6.60 -2.40
N THR A 126 -14.34 7.80 -2.88
CA THR A 126 -15.05 8.83 -2.08
C THR A 126 -16.52 8.52 -1.84
N ASP A 127 -17.11 7.62 -2.62
CA ASP A 127 -18.51 7.19 -2.46
C ASP A 127 -18.69 6.24 -1.27
N ASP A 128 -17.64 5.53 -0.85
CA ASP A 128 -17.64 4.76 0.39
C ASP A 128 -17.43 5.66 1.62
N ARG A 129 -18.49 6.40 1.96
CA ARG A 129 -18.47 7.39 3.06
C ARG A 129 -18.10 6.78 4.41
N ASP A 130 -18.56 5.55 4.67
CA ASP A 130 -18.27 4.84 5.93
C ASP A 130 -16.78 4.48 6.00
N TYR A 131 -16.21 3.97 4.92
CA TYR A 131 -14.78 3.72 4.82
C TYR A 131 -13.98 5.02 4.99
N GLN A 132 -14.35 6.11 4.31
CA GLN A 132 -13.65 7.39 4.43
C GLN A 132 -13.71 7.96 5.85
N ALA A 133 -14.82 7.76 6.58
CA ALA A 133 -14.95 8.15 7.98
C ALA A 133 -14.06 7.31 8.90
N TRP A 134 -14.04 6.00 8.70
CA TRP A 134 -13.12 5.09 9.40
C TRP A 134 -11.66 5.47 9.14
N ARG A 135 -11.28 5.66 7.87
CA ARG A 135 -9.93 6.05 7.45
C ARG A 135 -9.45 7.30 8.18
N ARG A 136 -10.28 8.35 8.26
CA ARG A 136 -9.95 9.57 9.03
C ARG A 136 -9.69 9.29 10.51
N THR A 137 -10.46 8.39 11.11
CA THR A 137 -10.30 7.98 12.51
C THR A 137 -9.01 7.19 12.71
N ALA A 138 -8.81 6.13 11.93
CA ALA A 138 -7.66 5.23 12.02
C ALA A 138 -6.33 5.93 11.71
N ARG A 139 -6.34 6.92 10.80
CA ARG A 139 -5.16 7.72 10.47
C ARG A 139 -4.93 8.91 11.42
N SER A 140 -5.77 9.11 12.44
CA SER A 140 -5.55 10.17 13.42
C SER A 140 -4.41 9.80 14.38
N ALA A 141 -3.56 10.78 14.72
CA ALA A 141 -2.46 10.55 15.65
C ALA A 141 -2.93 10.11 17.05
N ALA A 142 -4.13 10.53 17.47
CA ALA A 142 -4.72 10.08 18.73
C ALA A 142 -5.03 8.58 18.70
N TRP A 143 -5.72 8.12 17.65
CA TRP A 143 -6.07 6.71 17.49
C TRP A 143 -4.82 5.83 17.37
N GLN A 144 -3.84 6.22 16.54
CA GLN A 144 -2.63 5.43 16.36
C GLN A 144 -1.83 5.29 17.66
N ARG A 145 -1.67 6.38 18.41
CA ARG A 145 -0.99 6.32 19.73
C ARG A 145 -1.72 5.43 20.71
N GLU A 146 -3.04 5.54 20.80
CA GLU A 146 -3.84 4.70 21.72
C GLU A 146 -3.78 3.22 21.32
N PHE A 147 -3.86 2.95 20.02
CA PHE A 147 -3.80 1.59 19.48
C PHE A 147 -2.42 0.96 19.73
N LEU A 148 -1.34 1.66 19.37
CA LEU A 148 0.04 1.20 19.52
C LEU A 148 0.50 1.09 20.98
N ALA A 149 -0.16 1.77 21.92
CA ALA A 149 0.12 1.62 23.36
C ALA A 149 -0.35 0.28 23.94
N ARG A 150 -1.17 -0.49 23.21
CA ARG A 150 -1.69 -1.79 23.67
C ARG A 150 -0.64 -2.90 23.44
N PRO A 151 -0.62 -3.96 24.26
CA PRO A 151 0.20 -5.14 24.00
C PRO A 151 -0.05 -5.70 22.58
N LEU A 152 1.00 -6.24 21.94
CA LEU A 152 0.94 -6.72 20.55
C LEU A 152 -0.23 -7.69 20.31
N GLY A 153 -0.38 -8.71 21.15
CA GLY A 153 -1.48 -9.68 21.03
C GLY A 153 -2.88 -9.04 21.10
N ALA A 154 -3.08 -8.02 21.94
CA ALA A 154 -4.35 -7.29 22.01
C ALA A 154 -4.63 -6.46 20.75
N ARG A 155 -3.59 -5.97 20.07
CA ARG A 155 -3.72 -5.31 18.77
C ARG A 155 -4.08 -6.31 17.67
N HIS A 156 -3.47 -7.49 17.65
CA HIS A 156 -3.84 -8.57 16.73
C HIS A 156 -5.31 -8.96 16.89
N GLU A 157 -5.77 -9.20 18.12
CA GLU A 157 -7.18 -9.51 18.40
C GLU A 157 -8.13 -8.40 17.89
N ALA A 158 -7.78 -7.13 18.13
CA ALA A 158 -8.57 -6.00 17.64
C ALA A 158 -8.62 -5.94 16.11
N ILE A 159 -7.49 -6.18 15.42
CA ILE A 159 -7.42 -6.24 13.96
C ILE A 159 -8.28 -7.38 13.42
N LEU A 160 -8.22 -8.57 14.02
CA LEU A 160 -9.05 -9.71 13.62
C LEU A 160 -10.54 -9.38 13.73
N GLY A 161 -10.96 -8.71 14.81
CA GLY A 161 -12.33 -8.24 14.98
C GLY A 161 -12.75 -7.22 13.93
N LEU A 162 -11.89 -6.24 13.61
CA LEU A 162 -12.14 -5.26 12.55
C LEU A 162 -12.26 -5.92 11.18
N ARG A 163 -11.41 -6.91 10.89
CA ARG A 163 -11.43 -7.67 9.63
C ARG A 163 -12.72 -8.48 9.47
N ALA A 164 -13.17 -9.17 10.52
CA ALA A 164 -14.43 -9.92 10.49
C ALA A 164 -15.61 -9.00 10.15
N LYS A 165 -15.71 -7.87 10.84
CA LYS A 165 -16.74 -6.85 10.58
C LYS A 165 -16.64 -6.25 9.18
N SER A 166 -15.43 -5.96 8.71
CA SER A 166 -15.19 -5.40 7.37
C SER A 166 -15.64 -6.36 6.28
N LYS A 167 -15.37 -7.67 6.41
CA LYS A 167 -15.82 -8.70 5.46
C LYS A 167 -17.35 -8.73 5.32
N GLU A 168 -18.08 -8.64 6.43
CA GLU A 168 -19.55 -8.58 6.43
C GLU A 168 -20.08 -7.33 5.70
N VAL A 169 -19.47 -6.17 5.99
CA VAL A 169 -19.84 -4.90 5.36
C VAL A 169 -19.55 -4.90 3.86
N ILE A 170 -18.37 -5.38 3.45
CA ILE A 170 -17.96 -5.47 2.04
C ILE A 170 -18.88 -6.40 1.26
N ALA A 171 -19.25 -7.56 1.82
CA ALA A 171 -20.15 -8.51 1.18
C ALA A 171 -21.55 -7.93 0.91
N ALA A 172 -21.98 -6.94 1.70
CA ALA A 172 -23.26 -6.26 1.55
C ALA A 172 -23.20 -5.03 0.62
N LYS A 173 -22.01 -4.55 0.24
CA LYS A 173 -21.84 -3.32 -0.54
C LYS A 173 -21.87 -3.58 -2.05
N PRO A 174 -22.55 -2.73 -2.84
CA PRO A 174 -22.41 -2.73 -4.30
C PRO A 174 -20.96 -2.54 -4.73
N ALA A 175 -20.52 -3.32 -5.72
CA ALA A 175 -19.15 -3.29 -6.24
C ALA A 175 -18.74 -1.94 -6.85
N GLU A 176 -19.72 -1.10 -7.23
CA GLU A 176 -19.51 0.25 -7.76
C GLU A 176 -19.13 1.25 -6.67
N ILE A 177 -19.65 1.11 -5.45
CA ILE A 177 -19.35 2.01 -4.32
C ILE A 177 -17.91 1.82 -3.81
N MET A 178 -17.35 0.63 -4.02
CA MET A 178 -16.00 0.26 -3.60
C MET A 178 -14.93 0.56 -4.65
N ASP A 179 -15.33 1.01 -5.85
CA ASP A 179 -14.39 1.44 -6.89
C ASP A 179 -14.08 2.94 -6.76
N VAL A 180 -13.12 3.41 -7.53
CA VAL A 180 -12.75 4.82 -7.54
C VAL A 180 -13.90 5.69 -8.07
N ASN A 181 -14.13 6.84 -7.44
CA ASN A 181 -15.04 7.84 -7.93
C ASN A 181 -14.41 8.59 -9.12
N ALA A 182 -15.15 8.74 -10.21
CA ALA A 182 -14.63 9.34 -11.44
C ALA A 182 -14.22 10.82 -11.29
N ASP A 183 -14.94 11.59 -10.48
CA ASP A 183 -14.63 12.99 -10.23
C ASP A 183 -13.40 13.12 -9.31
N ALA A 184 -13.30 12.27 -8.28
CA ALA A 184 -12.11 12.20 -7.42
C ALA A 184 -10.83 11.89 -8.23
N VAL A 185 -10.91 11.01 -9.23
CA VAL A 185 -9.81 10.73 -10.15
C VAL A 185 -9.44 11.97 -10.98
N ARG A 186 -10.42 12.68 -11.55
CA ARG A 186 -10.16 13.92 -12.34
C ARG A 186 -9.54 15.00 -11.46
N ASP A 187 -10.01 15.14 -10.23
CA ASP A 187 -9.50 16.11 -9.27
C ASP A 187 -8.07 15.77 -8.84
N ALA A 188 -7.72 14.50 -8.64
CA ALA A 188 -6.35 14.08 -8.39
C ALA A 188 -5.41 14.47 -9.55
N PHE A 189 -5.83 14.27 -10.80
CA PHE A 189 -5.06 14.72 -11.97
C PHE A 189 -4.82 16.24 -11.96
N ARG A 190 -5.85 17.03 -11.67
CA ARG A 190 -5.76 18.50 -11.59
C ARG A 190 -4.87 18.95 -10.45
N GLN A 191 -5.11 18.43 -9.24
CA GLN A 191 -4.41 18.83 -8.03
C GLN A 191 -2.91 18.57 -8.13
N HIS A 192 -2.50 17.45 -8.72
CA HIS A 192 -1.10 17.08 -8.85
C HIS A 192 -0.46 17.52 -10.17
N GLY A 193 -1.24 18.06 -11.12
CA GLY A 193 -0.74 18.51 -12.40
C GLY A 193 -0.07 17.41 -13.23
N VAL A 194 -0.60 16.18 -13.15
CA VAL A 194 -0.03 15.00 -13.83
C VAL A 194 -0.92 14.53 -14.96
N ARG A 195 -0.35 13.73 -15.87
CA ARG A 195 -1.12 13.00 -16.91
C ARG A 195 -1.10 11.49 -16.72
N ARG A 196 -0.39 11.01 -15.70
CA ARG A 196 -0.35 9.60 -15.33
C ARG A 196 -0.51 9.46 -13.82
N LEU A 197 -1.39 8.54 -13.43
CA LEU A 197 -1.64 8.16 -12.05
C LEU A 197 -1.52 6.63 -11.97
N ILE A 198 -0.78 6.12 -10.99
CA ILE A 198 -0.67 4.69 -10.70
C ILE A 198 -1.14 4.47 -9.26
N HIS A 199 -2.05 3.52 -9.07
CA HIS A 199 -2.54 3.14 -7.74
C HIS A 199 -2.82 1.64 -7.64
N GLY A 200 -3.25 1.18 -6.46
CA GLY A 200 -3.71 -0.17 -6.20
C GLY A 200 -5.13 -0.17 -5.62
N HIS A 201 -5.31 -0.83 -4.48
CA HIS A 201 -6.49 -0.85 -3.62
C HIS A 201 -7.73 -1.56 -4.20
N THR A 202 -8.13 -1.28 -5.44
CA THR A 202 -9.42 -1.77 -5.97
C THR A 202 -9.37 -3.21 -6.49
N HIS A 203 -8.16 -3.80 -6.62
CA HIS A 203 -7.90 -5.16 -7.10
C HIS A 203 -8.46 -5.42 -8.50
N ARG A 204 -8.44 -4.38 -9.36
CA ARG A 204 -8.94 -4.43 -10.74
C ARG A 204 -7.86 -4.02 -11.73
N PRO A 205 -6.81 -4.83 -11.95
CA PRO A 205 -5.67 -4.44 -12.78
C PRO A 205 -6.10 -4.00 -14.17
N ALA A 206 -5.80 -2.76 -14.53
CA ALA A 206 -6.28 -2.14 -15.75
C ALA A 206 -5.53 -0.83 -16.07
N ARG A 207 -5.56 -0.49 -17.36
CA ARG A 207 -5.20 0.84 -17.85
C ARG A 207 -6.47 1.52 -18.33
N HIS A 208 -6.77 2.69 -17.76
CA HIS A 208 -7.92 3.50 -18.13
C HIS A 208 -7.45 4.80 -18.79
N ASP A 209 -8.05 5.15 -19.93
CA ASP A 209 -7.95 6.49 -20.50
C ASP A 209 -8.97 7.40 -19.83
N VAL A 210 -8.53 8.56 -19.36
CA VAL A 210 -9.36 9.55 -18.67
C VAL A 210 -9.20 10.89 -19.37
N GLU A 211 -10.31 11.55 -19.70
CA GLU A 211 -10.28 12.91 -20.23
C GLU A 211 -10.39 13.93 -19.07
N VAL A 212 -9.40 14.81 -18.94
CA VAL A 212 -9.35 15.87 -17.93
C VAL A 212 -9.07 17.18 -18.64
N ASP A 213 -10.05 18.09 -18.63
CA ASP A 213 -9.94 19.45 -19.19
C ASP A 213 -9.44 19.46 -20.64
N GLY A 214 -9.93 18.51 -21.46
CA GLY A 214 -9.57 18.34 -22.87
C GLY A 214 -8.22 17.64 -23.11
N ALA A 215 -7.51 17.22 -22.06
CA ALA A 215 -6.28 16.44 -22.16
C ALA A 215 -6.54 14.95 -21.85
N ARG A 216 -5.84 14.07 -22.58
CA ARG A 216 -5.83 12.63 -22.30
C ARG A 216 -4.86 12.31 -21.17
N CYS A 217 -5.37 11.68 -20.13
CA CYS A 217 -4.64 11.16 -18.98
C CYS A 217 -4.75 9.62 -18.93
N GLU A 218 -3.80 8.99 -18.24
CA GLU A 218 -3.73 7.54 -18.04
C GLU A 218 -3.81 7.21 -16.55
N ARG A 219 -4.81 6.42 -16.14
CA ARG A 219 -4.88 5.82 -14.80
C ARG A 219 -4.53 4.34 -14.89
N TRP A 220 -3.53 3.92 -14.12
CA TRP A 220 -3.12 2.53 -13.97
C TRP A 220 -3.50 2.03 -12.58
N VAL A 221 -4.01 0.80 -12.55
CA VAL A 221 -4.31 0.01 -11.36
C VAL A 221 -3.84 -1.42 -11.57
#